data_AF-A0A2P5M072-F1
#
_entry.id   AF-A0A2P5M072-F1
#
_cell.length_a   1.000
_cell.length_b   1.000
_cell.length_c   1.000
_cell.angle_alpha   90.00
_cell.angle_beta   90.00
_cell.angle_gamma   90.00
#
_symmetry.space_group_name_H-M   'P 1'
#
loop_
_entity.id
_entity.type
_entity.pdbx_description
1 polymer ?
#
loop_
_entity_poly.entity_id
_entity_poly.type
_entity_poly.pdbx_seq_one_letter_code
_entity_poly.pdbx_strand_id
1 'polypeptide(L)' 'SGAWFSYDSQRLGQGRENAKTFLKQNPEAAQRIEQAIRENAGLIAERILDAPDDNEAGEA' A
#
# COMPACT_ATOMS: atom_id res chain seq x y z
N SER A 1 -1.80 -4.05 -25.13
CA SER A 1 -2.40 -3.15 -24.14
C SER A 1 -1.67 -3.28 -22.82
N GLY A 2 -0.85 -2.30 -22.43
CA GLY A 2 -0.13 -2.34 -21.14
C GLY A 2 -1.04 -2.09 -19.95
N ALA A 3 -0.58 -2.44 -18.75
CA ALA A 3 -1.32 -2.22 -17.50
C ALA A 3 -1.49 -0.73 -17.19
N TRP A 4 -2.68 -0.34 -16.73
CA TRP A 4 -2.97 1.01 -16.26
C TRP A 4 -2.93 1.05 -14.73
N PHE A 5 -2.23 2.05 -14.19
CA PHE A 5 -2.28 2.37 -12.77
C PHE A 5 -3.35 3.42 -12.52
N SER A 6 -4.22 3.16 -11.54
CA SER A 6 -5.25 4.08 -11.10
C SER A 6 -5.32 4.11 -9.57
N TYR A 7 -5.65 5.25 -9.00
CA TYR A 7 -5.83 5.49 -7.57
C TYR A 7 -6.99 6.46 -7.41
N ASP A 8 -7.93 6.14 -6.53
CA ASP A 8 -9.09 6.98 -6.25
C ASP A 8 -9.87 7.40 -7.52
N SER A 9 -10.12 6.44 -8.41
CA SER A 9 -10.76 6.66 -9.73
C SER A 9 -9.99 7.56 -10.71
N GLN A 10 -8.81 8.06 -10.34
CA GLN A 10 -7.93 8.81 -11.21
C GLN A 10 -6.89 7.90 -11.86
N ARG A 11 -6.61 8.12 -13.15
CA ARG A 11 -5.54 7.40 -13.87
C ARG A 11 -4.19 8.05 -13.60
N LEU A 12 -3.24 7.26 -13.10
CA LEU A 12 -1.88 7.70 -12.80
C LEU A 12 -0.99 7.58 -14.03
N GLY A 13 -1.27 6.59 -14.88
CA GLY A 13 -0.54 6.38 -16.13
C GLY A 13 -0.53 4.92 -16.57
N GLN A 14 -0.18 4.73 -17.83
CA GLN A 14 0.03 3.39 -18.38
C GLN A 14 1.47 2.96 -18.14
N GLY A 15 1.67 1.86 -17.41
CA GLY A 15 2.99 1.38 -17.04
C GLY A 15 3.65 2.17 -15.92
N ARG A 16 4.69 1.55 -15.34
CA ARG A 16 5.36 2.00 -14.12
C ARG A 16 6.03 3.37 -14.28
N GLU A 17 6.67 3.62 -15.42
CA GLU A 17 7.42 4.86 -15.63
C GLU A 17 6.50 6.08 -15.75
N ASN A 18 5.34 5.95 -16.41
CA ASN A 18 4.35 7.03 -16.47
C ASN A 18 3.72 7.29 -15.10
N ALA A 19 3.41 6.24 -14.33
CA ALA A 19 2.91 6.40 -12.97
C ALA A 19 3.93 7.10 -12.05
N LYS A 20 5.23 6.79 -12.17
CA LYS A 20 6.29 7.51 -11.44
C LYS A 20 6.36 8.99 -11.82
N THR A 21 6.30 9.29 -13.12
CA THR A 21 6.32 10.68 -13.60
C THR A 21 5.13 11.46 -13.04
N PHE A 22 3.94 10.85 -13.05
CA PHE A 22 2.75 11.44 -12.43
C PHE A 22 2.97 11.76 -10.95
N LEU A 23 3.50 10.82 -10.17
CA LEU A 23 3.75 11.04 -8.73
C LEU A 23 4.78 12.13 -8.46
N LYS A 24 5.82 12.24 -9.30
CA LYS A 24 6.81 13.33 -9.21
C LYS A 24 6.22 14.70 -9.51
N GLN A 25 5.28 14.76 -10.45
CA GLN A 25 4.61 16.00 -10.85
C GLN A 25 3.47 16.40 -9.90
N ASN A 26 2.93 15.44 -9.13
CA ASN A 26 1.79 15.63 -8.24
C ASN A 26 2.17 15.23 -6.81
N PRO A 27 2.98 16.05 -6.09
CA PRO A 27 3.47 15.70 -4.76
C PRO A 27 2.36 15.50 -3.73
N GLU A 28 1.25 16.24 -3.83
CA GLU A 28 0.09 16.06 -2.96
C GLU A 28 -0.57 14.69 -3.13
N ALA A 29 -0.67 14.20 -4.38
CA ALA A 29 -1.20 12.87 -4.66
C ALA A 29 -0.25 11.79 -4.13
N ALA A 30 1.07 11.99 -4.28
CA ALA A 30 2.08 11.10 -3.74
C ALA A 30 2.02 11.02 -2.20
N GLN A 31 1.88 12.16 -1.52
CA GLN A 31 1.72 12.21 -0.06
C GLN A 31 0.47 11.47 0.42
N ARG A 32 -0.66 11.67 -0.25
CA ARG A 32 -1.91 10.94 0.07
C ARG A 32 -1.75 9.42 -0.09
N ILE A 33 -1.11 8.98 -1.18
CA ILE A 33 -0.84 7.56 -1.41
C ILE A 33 0.12 7.01 -0.34
N GLU A 34 1.19 7.74 0.01
CA GLU A 34 2.12 7.32 1.05
C GLU A 34 1.43 7.20 2.41
N GLN A 35 0.62 8.18 2.80
CA GLN A 35 -0.13 8.17 4.04
C GLN A 35 -1.06 6.96 4.11
N ALA A 36 -1.84 6.72 3.06
CA ALA A 36 -2.71 5.54 2.97
C ALA A 36 -1.92 4.23 3.10
N ILE A 37 -0.75 4.11 2.47
CA ILE A 37 0.11 2.92 2.60
C ILE A 37 0.59 2.75 4.05
N ARG A 38 1.04 3.82 4.72
CA ARG A 38 1.54 3.77 6.09
C ARG A 38 0.44 3.42 7.09
N GLU A 39 -0.75 4.00 6.94
CA GLU A 39 -1.90 3.70 7.78
C GLU A 39 -2.28 2.22 7.66
N ASN A 40 -2.39 1.70 6.44
CA ASN A 40 -2.70 0.29 6.21
C ASN A 40 -1.58 -0.63 6.75
N ALA A 41 -0.31 -0.27 6.57
CA ALA A 41 0.81 -1.05 7.10
C ALA A 41 0.83 -1.05 8.64
N GLY A 42 0.53 0.08 9.28
CA GLY A 42 0.40 0.18 10.74
C GLY A 42 -0.72 -0.70 11.29
N LEU A 43 -1.88 -0.71 10.63
CA LEU A 43 -3.00 -1.59 10.99
C LEU A 43 -2.64 -3.08 10.83
N ILE A 44 -1.88 -3.43 9.80
CA ILE A 44 -1.40 -4.81 9.61
C ILE A 44 -0.41 -5.18 10.71
N ALA A 45 0.54 -4.29 11.05
CA ALA A 45 1.50 -4.54 12.13
C ALA A 45 0.80 -4.71 13.48
N GLU A 46 -0.18 -3.86 13.80
CA GLU A 46 -0.97 -3.98 15.03
C GLU A 46 -1.76 -5.29 15.07
N ARG A 47 -2.38 -5.69 13.97
CA ARG A 47 -3.07 -6.99 13.88
C ARG A 47 -2.14 -8.20 14.00
N ILE A 48 -0.91 -8.10 13.54
CA ILE A 48 0.08 -9.18 13.70
C ILE A 48 0.55 -9.28 15.15
N LEU A 49 0.67 -8.14 15.85
CA LEU A 49 1.07 -8.10 17.26
C LEU A 49 -0.05 -8.51 18.22
N ASP A 50 -1.32 -8.23 17.87
CA ASP A 50 -2.50 -8.56 18.67
C ASP A 50 -3.05 -9.97 18.39
N ALA A 51 -2.56 -10.64 17.34
CA ALA A 51 -2.89 -12.04 17.10
C ALA A 51 -2.27 -12.89 18.23
N PRO A 52 -3.07 -13.65 19.00
CA PRO A 52 -2.52 -14.62 19.92
C PRO A 52 -1.66 -15.60 19.11
N ASP A 53 -0.44 -15.84 19.59
CA ASP A 53 0.46 -16.84 19.04
C ASP A 53 -0.18 -18.22 19.25
N ASP A 54 -0.87 -18.72 18.23
CA ASP A 54 -1.51 -20.05 18.21
C ASP A 54 -0.45 -21.18 18.04
N ASN A 55 0.78 -20.97 18.50
CA ASN A 55 1.89 -21.94 18.49
C ASN A 55 2.32 -22.39 19.90
N GLU A 56 1.38 -22.54 20.84
CA GLU A 56 1.63 -23.30 22.08
C GLU A 56 0.70 -24.53 22.18
N ALA A 57 0.79 -25.43 21.19
CA ALA A 57 0.16 -26.75 21.25
C ALA A 57 1.05 -27.84 20.63
N GLY A 58 2.07 -28.26 21.38
CA GLY A 58 2.88 -29.45 21.12
C GLY A 58 4.20 -29.34 21.88
N GLU A 59 4.57 -30.18 22.85
CA GLU A 59 4.15 -31.52 23.23
C GLU A 59 4.38 -31.68 24.75
N ALA A 60 3.51 -32.47 25.40
CA ALA A 60 3.61 -32.88 26.80
C ALA A 60 4.37 -34.21 26.95
#